data_AF-A0A950K6B1-F1
#
_entry.id   AF-A0A950K6B1-F1
#
_cell.length_a   1.000
_cell.length_b   1.000
_cell.length_c   1.000
_cell.angle_alpha   90.00
_cell.angle_beta   90.00
_cell.angle_gamma   90.00
#
_symmetry.space_group_name_H-M   'P 1'
#
loop_
_entity.id
_entity.type
_entity.pdbx_description
1 polymer ?
#
loop_
_entity_poly.entity_id
_entity_poly.type
_entity_poly.pdbx_seq_one_letter_code
_entity_poly.pdbx_strand_id
1 'polypeptide(L)'
;MPTLLLLAALLCAQDAADGEMLPNGIRLPADWPPKPKGPPTALAAPPYLQVPPAVIPISLGRQLFVDDFLIADTTLRRSYHSAAYHAKTPVLRPDKPWEEDKEGGVAMAFSDGAWYDPKDRKFKLWYWAGAARHTCYAESTDGLTWTKPELDVKPGTNIVQSGPRDSSTVWLDHEDPDPARRFKMFRSCSGGSTVPQAFGLA
;
A
#
# COMPACT_ATOMS: atom_id res chain seq x y z
N MET A 1 40.91 53.46 -33.14
CA MET A 1 40.61 52.34 -34.05
C MET A 1 41.67 51.27 -33.75
N PRO A 2 41.32 50.24 -32.95
CA PRO A 2 40.69 49.07 -33.54
C PRO A 2 39.38 48.66 -32.86
N THR A 3 38.70 47.77 -33.57
CA THR A 3 37.27 47.51 -33.61
C THR A 3 36.86 46.48 -32.57
N LEU A 4 35.84 46.80 -31.77
CA LEU A 4 35.16 45.89 -30.85
C LEU A 4 34.32 44.89 -31.66
N LEU A 5 34.64 43.60 -31.61
CA LEU A 5 33.78 42.52 -32.09
C LEU A 5 32.83 42.12 -30.95
N LEU A 6 31.58 42.59 -31.00
CA LEU A 6 30.50 42.00 -30.20
C LEU A 6 30.14 40.64 -30.82
N LEU A 7 30.53 39.55 -30.17
CA LEU A 7 29.88 38.26 -30.39
C LEU A 7 28.52 38.29 -29.66
N ALA A 8 27.45 38.53 -30.41
CA ALA A 8 26.11 38.19 -29.95
C ALA A 8 25.99 36.66 -29.94
N ALA A 9 26.15 36.05 -28.76
CA ALA A 9 25.73 34.68 -28.56
C ALA A 9 24.21 34.64 -28.67
N LEU A 10 23.69 34.15 -29.80
CA LEU A 10 22.31 33.67 -29.85
C LEU A 10 22.21 32.55 -28.82
N LEU A 11 21.64 32.84 -27.65
CA LEU A 11 20.93 31.82 -26.90
C LEU A 11 19.75 31.42 -27.77
N CYS A 12 19.92 30.36 -28.58
CA CYS A 12 18.78 29.58 -29.02
C CYS A 12 18.12 29.07 -27.74
N ALA A 13 17.04 29.73 -27.31
CA ALA A 13 16.05 29.11 -26.46
C ALA A 13 15.62 27.85 -27.21
N GLN A 14 16.04 26.68 -26.72
CA GLN A 14 15.39 25.45 -27.12
C GLN A 14 13.92 25.63 -26.74
N ASP A 15 13.06 25.69 -27.74
CA ASP A 15 11.61 25.69 -27.57
C ASP A 15 11.26 24.57 -26.58
N ALA A 16 10.73 24.99 -25.42
CA ALA A 16 10.29 24.10 -24.37
C ALA A 16 9.13 23.26 -24.92
N ALA A 17 9.35 21.94 -24.98
CA ALA A 17 8.42 20.97 -25.55
C ALA A 17 6.95 21.12 -25.09
N ASP A 18 6.03 21.01 -26.06
CA ASP A 18 4.57 21.27 -26.10
C ASP A 18 3.62 20.53 -25.13
N GLY A 19 4.05 20.08 -23.95
CA GLY A 19 3.14 19.36 -23.02
C GLY A 19 2.35 20.22 -22.04
N GLU A 20 1.35 19.61 -21.38
CA GLU A 20 0.52 20.23 -20.34
C GLU A 20 1.36 20.75 -19.17
N MET A 21 1.02 21.92 -18.65
CA MET A 21 1.60 22.46 -17.42
C MET A 21 0.67 22.18 -16.23
N LEU A 22 1.18 21.44 -15.25
CA LEU A 22 0.46 21.09 -14.03
C LEU A 22 0.42 22.26 -13.03
N PRO A 23 -0.51 22.26 -12.05
CA PRO A 23 -0.61 23.32 -11.05
C PRO A 23 0.67 23.56 -10.24
N ASN A 24 1.52 22.54 -10.08
CA ASN A 24 2.81 22.62 -9.39
C ASN A 24 3.97 23.08 -10.30
N GLY A 25 3.67 23.57 -11.51
CA GLY A 25 4.65 24.10 -12.45
C GLY A 25 5.39 23.04 -13.27
N ILE A 26 5.17 21.74 -13.01
CA ILE A 26 5.73 20.68 -13.83
C ILE A 26 5.14 20.75 -15.23
N ARG A 27 6.00 20.84 -16.25
CA ARG A 27 5.60 20.65 -17.64
C ARG A 27 5.77 19.19 -18.02
N LEU A 28 4.69 18.54 -18.42
CA LEU A 28 4.73 17.17 -18.89
C LEU A 28 5.42 17.10 -20.27
N PRO A 29 6.08 15.99 -20.62
CA PRO A 29 6.41 15.69 -22.01
C PRO A 29 5.15 15.60 -22.87
N ALA A 30 5.27 15.85 -24.18
CA ALA A 30 4.16 15.70 -25.12
C ALA A 30 3.61 14.26 -25.16
N ASP A 31 4.47 13.25 -25.01
CA ASP A 31 4.06 11.84 -24.85
C ASP A 31 4.04 11.48 -23.35
N TRP A 32 2.88 11.67 -22.73
CA TRP A 32 2.64 11.37 -21.32
C TRP A 32 1.33 10.59 -21.13
N PRO A 33 1.29 9.54 -20.28
CA PRO A 33 2.42 8.96 -19.56
C PRO A 33 3.35 8.14 -20.47
N PRO A 34 4.65 8.00 -20.11
CA PRO A 34 5.60 7.20 -20.88
C PRO A 34 5.12 5.75 -21.03
N LYS A 35 5.27 5.18 -22.22
CA LYS A 35 4.91 3.78 -22.52
C LYS A 35 6.17 2.93 -22.63
N PRO A 36 6.67 2.35 -21.52
CA PRO A 36 7.88 1.52 -21.58
C PRO A 36 7.61 0.23 -22.35
N LYS A 37 8.61 -0.23 -23.13
CA LYS A 37 8.52 -1.48 -23.92
C LYS A 37 8.69 -2.76 -23.08
N GLY A 38 8.87 -2.64 -21.76
CA GLY A 38 9.10 -3.74 -20.83
C GLY A 38 9.33 -3.22 -19.41
N PRO A 39 9.50 -4.14 -18.43
CA PRO A 39 9.81 -3.75 -17.06
C PRO A 39 11.17 -3.01 -17.01
N PRO A 40 11.26 -1.88 -16.28
CA PRO A 40 12.51 -1.16 -16.16
C PRO A 40 13.54 -2.01 -15.40
N THR A 41 14.80 -2.01 -15.86
CA THR A 41 15.93 -2.68 -15.19
C THR A 41 16.58 -1.81 -14.12
N ALA A 42 16.26 -0.52 -14.10
CA ALA A 42 16.70 0.45 -13.10
C ALA A 42 15.62 1.50 -12.87
N LEU A 43 15.62 2.12 -11.69
CA LEU A 43 14.79 3.29 -11.42
C LEU A 43 15.26 4.45 -12.29
N ALA A 44 14.39 4.95 -13.16
CA ALA A 44 14.66 6.16 -13.94
C ALA A 44 14.21 7.39 -13.16
N ALA A 45 15.04 8.44 -13.15
CA ALA A 45 14.61 9.73 -12.63
C ALA A 45 13.52 10.31 -13.54
N PRO A 46 12.38 10.77 -12.97
CA PRO A 46 11.35 11.41 -13.78
C PRO A 46 11.88 12.70 -14.44
N PRO A 47 11.40 13.05 -15.66
CA PRO A 47 11.94 14.18 -16.43
C PRO A 47 11.91 15.52 -15.69
N TYR A 48 10.89 15.77 -14.87
CA TYR A 48 10.72 17.01 -14.11
C TYR A 48 11.75 17.21 -12.99
N LEU A 49 12.52 16.18 -12.60
CA LEU A 49 13.66 16.35 -11.68
C LEU A 49 14.95 16.72 -12.41
N GLN A 50 15.05 16.42 -13.71
CA GLN A 50 16.20 16.81 -14.53
C GLN A 50 16.12 18.28 -14.94
N VAL A 51 14.89 18.74 -15.24
CA VAL A 51 14.59 20.13 -15.60
C VAL A 51 13.41 20.60 -14.75
N PRO A 52 13.65 20.97 -13.48
CA PRO A 52 12.58 21.47 -12.62
C PRO A 52 12.13 22.88 -13.06
N PRO A 53 10.87 23.26 -12.75
CA PRO A 53 10.41 24.62 -13.02
C PRO A 53 11.20 25.63 -12.18
N ALA A 54 11.42 26.83 -12.73
CA ALA A 54 12.17 27.90 -12.06
C ALA A 54 11.53 28.35 -10.73
N VAL A 55 10.22 28.19 -10.60
CA VAL A 55 9.45 28.47 -9.38
C VAL A 55 8.55 27.29 -9.12
N ILE A 56 8.66 26.69 -7.93
CA ILE A 56 7.83 25.57 -7.48
C ILE A 56 6.78 26.12 -6.51
N PRO A 57 5.47 26.12 -6.86
CA PRO A 57 4.43 26.57 -5.95
C PRO A 57 4.21 25.57 -4.81
N ILE A 58 4.54 25.96 -3.58
CA ILE A 58 4.37 25.11 -2.38
C ILE A 58 3.02 25.30 -1.67
N SER A 59 2.25 26.32 -2.05
CA SER A 59 0.98 26.68 -1.40
C SER A 59 -0.26 25.94 -1.94
N LEU A 60 -0.06 24.84 -2.68
CA LEU A 60 -1.14 24.09 -3.35
C LEU A 60 -1.86 23.08 -2.45
N GLY A 61 -1.53 23.03 -1.15
CA GLY A 61 -2.13 22.12 -0.18
C GLY A 61 -1.22 20.94 0.16
N ARG A 62 -1.78 19.72 0.16
CA ARG A 62 -1.04 18.50 0.53
C ARG A 62 0.02 18.18 -0.53
N GLN A 63 1.26 18.07 -0.08
CA GLN A 63 2.43 17.73 -0.89
C GLN A 63 3.02 16.40 -0.38
N LEU A 64 3.34 15.49 -1.29
CA LEU A 64 3.95 14.20 -0.94
C LEU A 64 5.46 14.28 -1.08
N PHE A 65 6.19 13.85 -0.05
CA PHE A 65 7.65 13.74 -0.07
C PHE A 65 8.09 12.36 -0.57
N VAL A 66 7.69 12.03 -1.80
CA VAL A 66 8.00 10.72 -2.42
C VAL A 66 9.26 10.74 -3.28
N ASP A 67 9.71 11.93 -3.69
CA ASP A 67 10.89 12.16 -4.52
C ASP A 67 11.63 13.45 -4.09
N ASP A 68 12.54 13.93 -4.93
CA ASP A 68 13.36 15.13 -4.68
C ASP A 68 12.74 16.43 -5.19
N PHE A 69 11.50 16.42 -5.72
CA PHE A 69 10.92 17.59 -6.38
C PHE A 69 10.82 18.81 -5.46
N LEU A 70 10.53 18.60 -4.17
CA LEU A 70 10.40 19.66 -3.18
C LEU A 70 11.66 19.86 -2.32
N ILE A 71 12.75 19.14 -2.63
CA ILE A 71 13.98 19.16 -1.84
C ILE A 71 14.97 20.11 -2.51
N ALA A 72 15.22 21.27 -1.89
CA ALA A 72 16.22 22.22 -2.38
C ALA A 72 17.67 21.75 -2.11
N ASP A 73 17.92 21.22 -0.91
CA ASP A 73 19.19 20.63 -0.49
C ASP A 73 18.92 19.57 0.59
N THR A 74 19.78 18.55 0.68
CA THR A 74 19.81 17.58 1.77
C THR A 74 21.21 16.99 1.97
N THR A 75 21.58 16.75 3.22
CA THR A 75 22.79 15.97 3.57
C THR A 75 22.51 14.47 3.69
N LEU A 76 21.26 14.04 3.49
CA LEU A 76 20.84 12.64 3.62
C LEU A 76 21.11 11.86 2.32
N ARG A 77 21.43 10.57 2.46
CA ARG A 77 21.58 9.66 1.33
C ARG A 77 20.37 8.73 1.23
N ARG A 78 19.64 8.78 0.12
CA ARG A 78 18.55 7.83 -0.15
C ARG A 78 19.14 6.46 -0.45
N SER A 79 18.76 5.46 0.34
CA SER A 79 19.17 4.06 0.17
C SER A 79 17.94 3.19 -0.02
N TYR A 80 17.93 2.39 -1.08
CA TYR A 80 16.89 1.39 -1.31
C TYR A 80 17.40 0.05 -0.79
N HIS A 81 16.60 -0.60 0.04
CA HIS A 81 16.95 -1.90 0.62
C HIS A 81 16.05 -2.98 0.02
N SER A 82 16.66 -4.06 -0.47
CA SER A 82 15.90 -5.26 -0.82
C SER A 82 15.36 -5.89 0.46
N ALA A 83 14.07 -6.22 0.47
CA ALA A 83 13.48 -6.98 1.56
C ALA A 83 14.14 -8.37 1.60
N ALA A 84 14.63 -8.76 2.77
CA ALA A 84 15.06 -10.13 3.05
C ALA A 84 13.92 -10.86 3.77
N TYR A 85 13.68 -12.12 3.40
CA TYR A 85 12.75 -12.95 4.17
C TYR A 85 13.25 -13.11 5.59
N HIS A 86 12.35 -12.95 6.55
CA HIS A 86 12.67 -13.23 7.94
C HIS A 86 12.89 -14.73 8.13
N ALA A 87 13.84 -15.14 9.00
CA ALA A 87 14.17 -16.55 9.21
C ALA A 87 12.98 -17.42 9.68
N LYS A 88 11.97 -16.80 10.31
CA LYS A 88 10.71 -17.46 10.72
C LYS A 88 9.68 -17.63 9.60
N THR A 89 9.93 -17.14 8.38
CA THR A 89 8.98 -17.22 7.28
C THR A 89 8.68 -18.67 6.89
N PRO A 90 7.40 -19.06 6.67
CA PRO A 90 6.20 -18.26 6.89
C PRO A 90 5.87 -18.09 8.38
N VAL A 91 5.45 -16.89 8.80
CA VAL A 91 5.10 -16.61 10.21
C VAL A 91 3.69 -17.09 10.58
N LEU A 92 2.85 -17.35 9.59
CA LEU A 92 1.52 -17.96 9.72
C LEU A 92 1.52 -19.26 8.91
N ARG A 93 1.08 -20.37 9.51
CA ARG A 93 0.98 -21.68 8.87
C ARG A 93 -0.41 -22.26 9.12
N PRO A 94 -0.96 -23.10 8.23
CA PRO A 94 -2.13 -23.91 8.55
C PRO A 94 -1.71 -24.96 9.60
N ASP A 95 -2.23 -24.83 10.82
CA ASP A 95 -1.94 -25.72 11.95
C ASP A 95 -3.20 -26.09 12.75
N LYS A 96 -4.38 -25.70 12.25
CA LYS A 96 -5.68 -26.03 12.84
C LYS A 96 -6.52 -26.90 11.89
N PRO A 97 -7.36 -27.81 12.41
CA PRO A 97 -8.15 -28.72 11.57
C PRO A 97 -9.10 -28.04 10.58
N TRP A 98 -9.58 -26.84 10.89
CA TRP A 98 -10.50 -26.08 10.03
C TRP A 98 -9.81 -25.25 8.94
N GLU A 99 -8.48 -25.27 8.90
CA GLU A 99 -7.66 -24.62 7.87
C GLU A 99 -7.32 -25.58 6.72
N GLU A 100 -7.53 -26.87 6.94
CA GLU A 100 -7.33 -27.95 5.99
C GLU A 100 -8.60 -28.20 5.16
N ASP A 101 -8.39 -28.55 3.90
CA ASP A 101 -9.45 -29.07 3.04
C ASP A 101 -8.91 -30.21 2.15
N LYS A 102 -9.61 -30.57 1.06
CA LYS A 102 -9.16 -31.65 0.15
C LYS A 102 -7.93 -31.25 -0.69
N GLU A 103 -7.69 -29.95 -0.85
CA GLU A 103 -6.61 -29.36 -1.66
C GLU A 103 -5.40 -29.01 -0.79
N GLY A 104 -5.58 -28.90 0.54
CA GLY A 104 -4.55 -28.82 1.56
C GLY A 104 -4.76 -27.64 2.52
N GLY A 105 -3.85 -27.50 3.49
CA GLY A 105 -3.89 -26.43 4.48
C GLY A 105 -3.67 -25.05 3.87
N VAL A 106 -4.57 -24.11 4.15
CA VAL A 106 -4.43 -22.69 3.79
C VAL A 106 -4.57 -21.82 5.04
N ALA A 107 -3.58 -20.96 5.26
CA ALA A 107 -3.64 -19.86 6.23
C ALA A 107 -2.81 -18.68 5.70
N MET A 108 -3.46 -17.64 5.20
CA MET A 108 -2.76 -16.48 4.62
C MET A 108 -3.54 -15.18 4.82
N ALA A 109 -2.84 -14.07 5.07
CA ALA A 109 -3.48 -12.77 5.28
C ALA A 109 -4.36 -12.30 4.11
N PHE A 110 -4.01 -12.68 2.87
CA PHE A 110 -4.71 -12.30 1.63
C PHE A 110 -5.01 -10.78 1.58
N SER A 111 -6.27 -10.35 1.69
CA SER A 111 -6.70 -8.94 1.69
C SER A 111 -7.29 -8.46 3.02
N ASP A 112 -7.22 -9.31 4.06
CA ASP A 112 -8.06 -9.27 5.26
C ASP A 112 -7.63 -8.22 6.28
N GLY A 113 -6.37 -7.80 6.22
CA GLY A 113 -5.80 -6.77 7.07
C GLY A 113 -5.09 -7.31 8.31
N ALA A 114 -3.95 -6.70 8.61
CA ALA A 114 -3.20 -6.87 9.85
C ALA A 114 -3.09 -5.50 10.53
N TRP A 115 -3.56 -5.40 11.77
CA TRP A 115 -3.68 -4.13 12.49
C TRP A 115 -3.04 -4.23 13.85
N TYR A 116 -2.38 -3.17 14.29
CA TYR A 116 -2.03 -3.03 15.70
C TYR A 116 -3.20 -2.37 16.44
N ASP A 117 -3.80 -3.07 17.39
CA ASP A 117 -4.80 -2.49 18.28
C ASP A 117 -4.11 -1.91 19.52
N PRO A 118 -4.05 -0.58 19.70
CA PRO A 118 -3.40 0.05 20.84
C PRO A 118 -4.14 -0.18 22.16
N LYS A 119 -5.45 -0.52 22.14
CA LYS A 119 -6.21 -0.82 23.36
C LYS A 119 -5.77 -2.16 23.95
N ASP A 120 -5.62 -3.16 23.09
CA ASP A 120 -5.20 -4.51 23.49
C ASP A 120 -3.68 -4.68 23.48
N ARG A 121 -2.95 -3.73 22.86
CA ARG A 121 -1.51 -3.75 22.62
C ARG A 121 -1.04 -4.99 21.86
N LYS A 122 -1.85 -5.44 20.90
CA LYS A 122 -1.61 -6.63 20.09
C LYS A 122 -1.78 -6.32 18.61
N PHE A 123 -1.00 -7.02 17.79
CA PHE A 123 -1.32 -7.23 16.40
C PHE A 123 -2.51 -8.17 16.28
N LYS A 124 -3.44 -7.82 15.40
CA LYS A 124 -4.68 -8.53 15.10
C LYS A 124 -4.68 -8.80 13.60
N LEU A 125 -4.87 -10.05 13.22
CA LEU A 125 -4.84 -10.50 11.85
C LEU A 125 -6.13 -11.23 11.54
N TRP A 126 -6.82 -10.78 10.51
CA TRP A 126 -7.81 -11.60 9.84
C TRP A 126 -7.12 -12.30 8.69
N TYR A 127 -7.47 -13.56 8.43
CA TYR A 127 -6.79 -14.32 7.42
C TYR A 127 -7.70 -15.33 6.75
N TRP A 128 -7.35 -15.63 5.51
CA TRP A 128 -8.02 -16.58 4.66
C TRP A 128 -7.61 -18.01 5.02
N ALA A 129 -8.60 -18.88 5.23
CA ALA A 129 -8.39 -20.25 5.64
C ALA A 129 -9.32 -21.25 4.95
N GLY A 130 -8.87 -22.52 4.87
CA GLY A 130 -9.66 -23.64 4.36
C GLY A 130 -10.07 -23.48 2.90
N ALA A 131 -9.12 -23.14 2.03
CA ALA A 131 -9.29 -22.97 0.57
C ALA A 131 -10.57 -22.20 0.19
N ALA A 132 -10.58 -20.88 0.44
CA ALA A 132 -11.70 -20.01 0.12
C ALA A 132 -12.94 -20.07 1.02
N ARG A 133 -12.92 -20.82 2.13
CA ARG A 133 -14.15 -21.08 2.90
C ARG A 133 -14.33 -20.23 4.13
N HIS A 134 -13.26 -19.67 4.69
CA HIS A 134 -13.35 -18.97 5.97
C HIS A 134 -12.47 -17.72 6.03
N THR A 135 -12.95 -16.73 6.79
CA THR A 135 -12.09 -15.72 7.41
C THR A 135 -11.90 -16.10 8.87
N CYS A 136 -10.66 -16.27 9.28
CA CYS A 136 -10.25 -16.60 10.63
C CYS A 136 -9.54 -15.42 11.30
N TYR A 137 -9.36 -15.50 12.61
CA TYR A 137 -8.72 -14.47 13.42
C TYR A 137 -7.48 -14.98 14.16
N ALA A 138 -6.40 -14.21 14.15
CA ALA A 138 -5.21 -14.47 14.94
C ALA A 138 -4.73 -13.19 15.63
N GLU A 139 -4.03 -13.36 16.76
CA GLU A 139 -3.43 -12.26 17.50
C GLU A 139 -1.96 -12.53 17.80
N SER A 140 -1.18 -11.47 17.94
CA SER A 140 0.25 -11.54 18.20
C SER A 140 0.73 -10.33 19.00
N THR A 141 1.75 -10.49 19.84
CA THR A 141 2.40 -9.36 20.53
C THR A 141 3.63 -8.85 19.79
N ASP A 142 4.17 -9.61 18.84
CA ASP A 142 5.40 -9.30 18.10
C ASP A 142 5.23 -9.25 16.57
N GLY A 143 4.05 -9.63 16.07
CA GLY A 143 3.74 -9.73 14.63
C GLY A 143 4.39 -10.92 13.92
N LEU A 144 5.12 -11.76 14.65
CA LEU A 144 5.89 -12.90 14.13
C LEU A 144 5.38 -14.25 14.64
N THR A 145 4.84 -14.26 15.86
CA THR A 145 4.33 -15.45 16.52
C THR A 145 2.84 -15.24 16.78
N TRP A 146 2.00 -16.07 16.15
CA TRP A 146 0.56 -15.86 16.11
C TRP A 146 -0.17 -16.90 16.96
N THR A 147 -1.07 -16.44 17.82
CA THR A 147 -2.05 -17.26 18.54
C THR A 147 -3.37 -17.24 17.78
N LYS A 148 -3.99 -18.41 17.62
CA LYS A 148 -5.30 -18.61 16.98
C LYS A 148 -6.33 -18.98 18.05
N PRO A 149 -6.91 -17.99 18.76
CA PRO A 149 -7.77 -18.26 19.91
C PRO A 149 -9.11 -18.85 19.47
N GLU A 150 -9.70 -19.71 20.31
CA GLU A 150 -11.09 -20.12 20.11
C GLU A 150 -12.02 -18.94 20.41
N LEU A 151 -13.00 -18.73 19.52
CA LEU A 151 -14.00 -17.67 19.59
C LEU A 151 -15.41 -18.29 19.69
N ASP A 152 -16.36 -17.49 20.10
CA ASP A 152 -17.77 -17.88 20.27
C ASP A 152 -18.58 -17.88 18.97
N VAL A 153 -18.14 -17.14 17.94
CA VAL A 153 -18.81 -17.06 16.62
C VAL A 153 -19.01 -18.43 15.98
N LYS A 154 -17.97 -19.25 15.98
CA LYS A 154 -18.05 -20.68 15.63
C LYS A 154 -17.30 -21.45 16.72
N PRO A 155 -18.03 -22.00 17.72
CA PRO A 155 -17.42 -22.58 18.91
C PRO A 155 -16.33 -23.60 18.61
N GLY A 156 -15.23 -23.52 19.36
CA GLY A 156 -14.05 -24.39 19.20
C GLY A 156 -13.16 -24.03 18.00
N THR A 157 -13.38 -22.89 17.36
CA THR A 157 -12.58 -22.40 16.22
C THR A 157 -12.29 -20.92 16.35
N ASN A 158 -11.38 -20.39 15.54
CA ASN A 158 -11.15 -18.94 15.38
C ASN A 158 -11.83 -18.38 14.11
N ILE A 159 -12.82 -19.09 13.58
CA ILE A 159 -13.56 -18.65 12.38
C ILE A 159 -14.52 -17.53 12.77
N VAL A 160 -14.33 -16.36 12.17
CA VAL A 160 -15.21 -15.19 12.39
C VAL A 160 -16.21 -15.00 11.27
N GLN A 161 -15.97 -15.60 10.10
CA GLN A 161 -16.85 -15.52 8.95
C GLN A 161 -16.72 -16.81 8.14
N SER A 162 -17.85 -17.48 7.87
CA SER A 162 -17.90 -18.70 7.06
C SER A 162 -18.54 -18.48 5.70
N GLY A 163 -18.09 -19.24 4.71
CA GLY A 163 -18.63 -19.26 3.36
C GLY A 163 -17.64 -18.74 2.30
N PRO A 164 -17.95 -18.99 1.02
CA PRO A 164 -17.06 -18.65 -0.09
C PRO A 164 -16.79 -17.15 -0.14
N ARG A 165 -15.53 -16.78 -0.32
CA ARG A 165 -15.09 -15.40 -0.50
C ARG A 165 -13.90 -15.32 -1.44
N ASP A 166 -13.81 -14.21 -2.14
CA ASP A 166 -12.61 -13.81 -2.86
C ASP A 166 -11.75 -12.96 -1.91
N SER A 167 -12.15 -11.70 -1.73
CA SER A 167 -11.52 -10.78 -0.79
C SER A 167 -12.39 -10.50 0.43
N SER A 168 -11.76 -10.29 1.57
CA SER A 168 -12.36 -9.63 2.74
C SER A 168 -11.38 -8.59 3.21
N THR A 169 -11.85 -7.53 3.85
CA THR A 169 -10.99 -6.60 4.58
C THR A 169 -11.70 -6.22 5.86
N VAL A 170 -11.03 -6.46 6.98
CA VAL A 170 -11.45 -5.92 8.27
C VAL A 170 -10.71 -4.60 8.48
N TRP A 171 -11.46 -3.57 8.83
CA TRP A 171 -10.95 -2.27 9.23
C TRP A 171 -11.15 -2.08 10.73
N LEU A 172 -10.09 -1.66 11.42
CA LEU A 172 -10.15 -1.21 12.81
C LEU A 172 -10.42 0.30 12.84
N ASP A 173 -11.67 0.66 13.12
CA ASP A 173 -12.09 2.04 13.33
C ASP A 173 -11.79 2.47 14.78
N HIS A 174 -10.72 3.23 14.95
CA HIS A 174 -10.33 3.77 16.25
C HIS A 174 -11.27 4.87 16.78
N GLU A 175 -12.08 5.47 15.90
CA GLU A 175 -12.94 6.61 16.20
C GLU A 175 -14.40 6.19 16.46
N ASP A 176 -14.75 4.90 16.29
CA ASP A 176 -16.10 4.43 16.58
C ASP A 176 -16.41 4.60 18.09
N PRO A 177 -17.46 5.37 18.46
CA PRO A 177 -17.76 5.64 19.87
C PRO A 177 -18.24 4.40 20.60
N ASP A 178 -18.74 3.40 19.88
CA ASP A 178 -19.13 2.11 20.45
C ASP A 178 -17.95 1.12 20.35
N PRO A 179 -17.34 0.72 21.47
CA PRO A 179 -16.21 -0.19 21.47
C PRO A 179 -16.53 -1.57 20.88
N ALA A 180 -17.81 -1.96 20.75
CA ALA A 180 -18.22 -3.22 20.11
C ALA A 180 -18.36 -3.12 18.58
N ARG A 181 -18.26 -1.91 18.00
CA ARG A 181 -18.44 -1.63 16.57
C ARG A 181 -17.18 -1.17 15.85
N ARG A 182 -16.05 -1.16 16.56
CA ARG A 182 -14.73 -0.75 16.04
C ARG A 182 -14.19 -1.66 14.93
N PHE A 183 -14.70 -2.88 14.77
CA PHE A 183 -14.32 -3.78 13.68
C PHE A 183 -15.39 -3.74 12.58
N LYS A 184 -14.97 -3.38 11.36
CA LYS A 184 -15.86 -3.25 10.20
C LYS A 184 -15.36 -4.14 9.09
N MET A 185 -16.21 -4.96 8.48
CA MET A 185 -15.81 -5.91 7.44
C MET A 185 -16.43 -5.57 6.10
N PHE A 186 -15.62 -5.58 5.05
CA PHE A 186 -16.05 -5.58 3.66
C PHE A 186 -15.72 -6.93 3.06
N ARG A 187 -16.70 -7.57 2.40
CA ARG A 187 -16.54 -8.90 1.83
C ARG A 187 -16.98 -8.93 0.38
N SER A 188 -16.14 -9.50 -0.47
CA SER A 188 -16.41 -9.78 -1.87
C SER A 188 -16.52 -11.28 -2.08
N CYS A 189 -17.56 -11.70 -2.81
CA CYS A 189 -17.77 -13.08 -3.24
C CYS A 189 -17.71 -13.13 -4.78
N SER A 190 -17.34 -14.28 -5.35
CA SER A 190 -17.35 -14.47 -6.80
C SER A 190 -18.76 -14.21 -7.36
N GLY A 191 -18.85 -13.36 -8.40
CA GLY A 191 -20.13 -12.88 -8.97
C GLY A 191 -20.41 -11.38 -8.82
N GLY A 192 -19.47 -10.57 -8.31
CA GLY A 192 -19.52 -9.10 -8.37
C GLY A 192 -20.47 -8.42 -7.38
N SER A 193 -21.19 -9.18 -6.56
CA SER A 193 -22.01 -8.61 -5.49
C SER A 193 -21.14 -8.37 -4.25
N THR A 194 -20.72 -7.12 -4.06
CA THR A 194 -20.20 -6.66 -2.77
C THR A 194 -21.40 -6.46 -1.85
N VAL A 195 -21.48 -7.25 -0.79
CA VAL A 195 -22.47 -7.02 0.27
C VAL A 195 -21.71 -6.48 1.47
N PRO A 196 -21.82 -5.17 1.79
CA PRO A 196 -21.31 -4.65 3.04
C PRO A 196 -22.03 -5.37 4.19
N GLN A 197 -21.31 -6.19 4.95
CA GLN A 197 -21.83 -6.79 6.17
C GLN A 197 -21.01 -6.24 7.34
N ALA A 198 -21.62 -5.33 8.10
CA ALA A 198 -21.07 -4.91 9.36
C ALA A 198 -21.21 -6.07 10.36
N PHE A 199 -20.10 -6.76 10.64
CA PHE A 199 -20.02 -7.70 11.74
C PHE A 199 -19.39 -6.98 12.93
N GLY A 200 -20.17 -6.77 13.99
CA GLY A 200 -19.58 -6.54 15.30
C GLY A 200 -18.98 -7.86 15.75
N LEU A 201 -17.66 -7.94 15.78
CA LEU A 201 -16.97 -9.04 16.45
C LEU A 201 -17.00 -8.69 17.95
N ALA A 202 -17.80 -9.44 18.70
CA ALA A 202 -17.92 -9.32 20.15
C ALA A 202 -16.60 -9.61 20.87
#